data_AF-A0A4R0EG81-F1
#
_entry.id   AF-A0A4R0EG81-F1
#
_cell.length_a   1.000
_cell.length_b   1.000
_cell.length_c   1.000
_cell.angle_alpha   90.00
_cell.angle_beta   90.00
_cell.angle_gamma   90.00
#
_symmetry.space_group_name_H-M   'P 1'
#
loop_
_entity.id
_entity.type
_entity.pdbx_description
1 polymer ?
#
loop_
_entity_poly.entity_id
_entity_poly.type
_entity_poly.pdbx_seq_one_letter_code
_entity_poly.pdbx_strand_id
1 'polypeptide(L)' 'MKNGQYLNSETINYESDYWEVSEISAESKTRYSWTDDKDETKTFPSYSDAMTYLAKRSKQSFFKGAEIK' A
#
# COMPACT_ATOMS: atom_id res chain seq x y z
N MET A 1 3.37 -9.10 7.54
CA MET A 1 3.11 -10.38 6.86
C MET A 1 1.72 -10.87 7.20
N LYS A 2 1.11 -11.63 6.29
CA LYS A 2 -0.16 -12.33 6.48
C LYS A 2 -0.07 -13.65 5.73
N ASN A 3 -0.37 -14.77 6.39
CA ASN A 3 -0.29 -16.11 5.79
C ASN A 3 1.05 -16.41 5.10
N GLY A 4 2.17 -15.95 5.66
CA GLY A 4 3.50 -16.13 5.07
C GLY A 4 3.86 -15.19 3.91
N GLN A 5 2.92 -14.33 3.48
CA GLN A 5 3.15 -13.32 2.45
C GLN A 5 3.50 -11.95 3.04
N TYR A 6 4.29 -11.20 2.31
CA TYR A 6 4.72 -9.85 2.60
C TYR A 6 3.77 -8.81 2.00
N LEU A 7 3.80 -7.60 2.57
CA LEU A 7 2.98 -6.50 2.08
C LEU A 7 3.67 -5.84 0.89
N ASN A 8 3.00 -5.75 -0.25
CA ASN A 8 3.36 -4.87 -1.35
C ASN A 8 2.42 -3.64 -1.34
N SER A 9 2.97 -2.46 -1.66
CA SER A 9 2.19 -1.24 -1.88
C SER A 9 2.64 -0.55 -3.15
N GLU A 10 1.70 -0.34 -4.06
CA GLU A 10 1.94 0.37 -5.32
C GLU A 10 1.15 1.66 -5.34
N THR A 11 1.74 2.74 -5.85
CA THR A 11 1.02 3.98 -6.13
C THR A 11 0.62 3.98 -7.59
N ILE A 12 -0.69 3.94 -7.84
CA ILE A 12 -1.24 4.03 -9.18
C ILE A 12 -1.70 5.47 -9.38
N ASN A 13 -1.14 6.13 -10.39
CA ASN A 13 -1.60 7.44 -10.83
C ASN A 13 -2.57 7.23 -11.99
N TYR A 14 -3.79 7.70 -11.82
CA TYR A 14 -4.74 7.83 -12.90
C TYR A 14 -4.62 9.25 -13.43
N GLU A 15 -4.06 9.38 -14.63
CA GLU A 15 -4.10 10.62 -15.40
C GLU A 15 -5.27 10.52 -16.38
N SER A 16 -6.08 11.57 -16.41
CA SER A 16 -7.25 11.62 -17.28
C SER A 16 -6.88 12.30 -18.60
N ASP A 17 -7.10 11.60 -19.71
CA ASP A 17 -6.84 12.09 -21.08
C ASP A 17 -7.94 13.09 -21.54
N TYR A 18 -8.05 14.23 -20.85
CA TYR A 18 -8.94 15.32 -21.27
C TYR A 18 -8.16 16.45 -21.96
N TRP A 19 -8.76 17.00 -23.02
CA TRP A 19 -8.16 18.06 -23.85
C TRP A 19 -8.23 19.46 -23.22
N GLU A 20 -9.07 19.67 -22.20
CA GLU A 20 -9.16 20.92 -21.45
C GLU A 20 -8.47 20.82 -20.08
N VAL A 21 -7.56 21.76 -19.81
CA VAL A 21 -6.72 21.78 -18.59
C VAL A 21 -7.57 21.83 -17.29
N SER A 22 -8.78 22.35 -17.35
CA SER A 22 -9.74 22.40 -16.23
C SER A 22 -10.33 21.05 -15.83
N GLU A 23 -10.23 20.02 -16.68
CA GLU A 23 -10.78 18.68 -16.42
C GLU A 23 -9.72 17.65 -15.99
N ILE A 24 -8.45 18.06 -15.93
CA ILE A 24 -7.35 17.19 -15.49
C ILE A 24 -7.50 16.93 -13.99
N SER A 25 -8.04 15.75 -13.66
CA SER A 25 -7.98 15.17 -12.32
C SER A 25 -6.86 14.13 -12.29
N ALA A 26 -5.80 14.43 -11.56
CA ALA A 26 -4.78 13.45 -11.22
C ALA A 26 -5.20 12.78 -9.90
N GLU A 27 -5.66 11.54 -9.96
CA GLU A 27 -5.96 10.74 -8.78
C GLU A 27 -4.82 9.75 -8.52
N SER A 28 -4.07 9.96 -7.44
CA SER A 28 -3.12 8.96 -6.94
C SER A 28 -3.82 8.05 -5.93
N LYS A 29 -3.91 6.75 -6.24
CA LYS A 29 -4.47 5.73 -5.36
C LYS A 29 -3.40 4.70 -4.98
N THR A 30 -3.27 4.44 -3.68
CA THR A 30 -2.38 3.36 -3.19
C THR A 30 -3.11 2.03 -3.22
N ARG A 31 -2.57 1.06 -3.95
CA ARG A 31 -3.04 -0.33 -3.96
C ARG A 31 -2.18 -1.17 -3.02
N TYR A 32 -2.83 -2.07 -2.29
CA TYR A 32 -2.15 -3.03 -1.42
C TYR A 32 -2.37 -4.45 -1.93
N SER A 33 -1.32 -5.26 -1.87
CA SER A 33 -1.34 -6.68 -2.20
C SER A 33 -0.47 -7.47 -1.21
N TRP A 34 -0.74 -8.77 -1.11
CA TRP A 34 0.10 -9.71 -0.37
C TRP A 34 0.90 -10.52 -1.38
N THR A 35 2.23 -10.47 -1.31
CA THR A 35 3.15 -11.11 -2.25
C THR A 35 4.14 -12.00 -1.51
N ASP A 36 4.61 -13.07 -2.14
CA ASP A 36 5.75 -13.88 -1.69
C ASP A 36 7.09 -13.35 -2.21
N ASP A 37 7.05 -12.42 -3.17
CA ASP A 37 8.23 -11.76 -3.71
C ASP A 37 8.81 -10.75 -2.71
N LYS A 38 10.08 -10.98 -2.35
CA LYS A 38 10.82 -10.11 -1.42
C LYS A 38 11.24 -8.80 -2.06
N ASP A 39 11.45 -8.76 -3.37
CA ASP A 39 11.91 -7.56 -4.07
C ASP A 39 10.77 -6.54 -4.22
N GLU A 40 9.53 -7.01 -4.30
CA GLU A 40 8.34 -6.15 -4.33
C GLU A 40 7.78 -5.82 -2.94
N THR A 41 8.46 -6.26 -1.88
CA THR A 41 7.99 -6.06 -0.51
C THR A 41 8.22 -4.64 -0.04
N LYS A 42 7.20 -4.06 0.57
CA LYS A 42 7.30 -2.80 1.29
C LYS A 42 8.21 -2.96 2.52
N THR A 43 9.34 -2.25 2.50
CA THR A 43 10.26 -2.16 3.63
C THR A 43 9.98 -0.92 4.48
N PHE A 44 10.36 -0.99 5.75
CA PHE A 44 10.25 0.12 6.70
C PHE A 44 11.64 0.43 7.29
N PRO A 45 11.96 1.70 7.55
CA PRO A 45 13.25 2.08 8.14
C PRO A 45 13.46 1.51 9.55
N SER A 46 12.36 1.30 10.28
CA SER A 46 12.38 0.72 11.62
C SER A 46 11.16 -0.14 11.89
N TYR A 47 11.28 -1.01 12.90
CA TYR A 47 10.15 -1.78 13.42
C TYR A 47 9.02 -0.87 13.92
N SER A 48 9.35 0.24 14.58
CA SER A 48 8.39 1.22 15.10
C SER A 48 7.58 1.88 13.98
N ASP A 49 8.19 2.13 12.82
CA ASP A 49 7.51 2.66 11.64
C ASP A 49 6.53 1.64 11.07
N ALA A 50 6.96 0.37 10.96
CA ALA A 50 6.09 -0.72 10.52
C ALA A 50 4.88 -0.90 11.47
N MET A 51 5.13 -0.81 12.79
CA MET A 51 4.10 -0.91 13.83
C MET A 51 3.09 0.22 13.74
N THR A 52 3.57 1.46 13.64
CA THR A 52 2.71 2.63 13.47
C THR A 52 1.90 2.54 12.18
N TYR A 53 2.53 2.09 11.10
CA TYR A 53 1.89 1.93 9.80
C TYR A 53 0.74 0.92 9.82
N LEU A 54 0.97 -0.25 10.43
CA LEU A 54 -0.03 -1.30 10.56
C LEU A 54 -1.13 -0.90 11.54
N ALA A 55 -0.78 -0.28 12.68
CA ALA A 55 -1.75 0.19 13.67
C ALA A 55 -2.77 1.17 13.07
N LYS A 56 -2.30 2.13 12.25
CA LYS A 56 -3.16 3.08 11.52
C LYS A 56 -4.15 2.41 10.56
N ARG A 57 -3.83 1.22 10.06
CA ARG A 57 -4.62 0.48 9.06
C ARG A 57 -5.30 -0.75 9.62
N SER A 58 -5.14 -1.04 10.91
CA SER A 58 -5.66 -2.22 11.61
C SER A 58 -7.17 -2.42 11.45
N LYS A 59 -7.94 -1.32 11.32
CA LYS A 59 -9.39 -1.35 11.12
C LYS A 59 -9.82 -1.77 9.72
N GLN A 60 -8.91 -1.77 8.74
CA GLN A 60 -9.21 -2.17 7.37
C GLN A 60 -9.18 -3.70 7.26
N SER A 61 -10.21 -4.29 6.65
CA SER A 61 -10.35 -5.74 6.50
C SER A 61 -9.16 -6.41 5.81
N PHE A 62 -8.52 -5.71 4.87
CA PHE A 62 -7.33 -6.16 4.16
C PHE A 62 -6.17 -6.51 5.13
N PHE A 63 -5.95 -5.66 6.14
CA PHE A 63 -4.89 -5.78 7.14
C PHE A 63 -5.28 -6.64 8.35
N LYS A 64 -6.50 -7.18 8.40
CA LYS A 64 -6.92 -8.07 9.48
C LYS A 64 -6.06 -9.33 9.48
N GLY A 65 -5.46 -9.63 10.64
CA GLY A 65 -4.55 -10.78 10.81
C GLY A 65 -3.15 -10.56 10.23
N ALA A 66 -2.78 -9.33 9.87
CA ALA A 66 -1.41 -9.01 9.51
C ALA A 66 -0.56 -8.77 10.77
N GLU A 67 0.70 -9.18 10.71
CA GLU A 67 1.67 -9.14 11.81
C GLU A 67 3.01 -8.56 11.32
N ILE A 68 3.87 -8.11 12.22
CA ILE A 68 5.21 -7.62 11.89
C ILE A 68 6.22 -8.68 12.32
N LYS A 69 7.18 -8.99 11.47
CA LYS A 69 8.17 -10.03 11.67
C LYS A 69 9.44 -9.66 10.94
#